data_AF-A0A7S3ZQF4-F1
#
_entry.id   AF-A0A7S3ZQF4-F1
#
_cell.length_a   1.000
_cell.length_b   1.000
_cell.length_c   1.000
_cell.angle_alpha   90.00
_cell.angle_beta   90.00
_cell.angle_gamma   90.00
#
_symmetry.space_group_name_H-M   'P 1'
#
loop_
_entity.id
_entity.type
_entity.pdbx_description
1 polymer ?
#
loop_
_entity_poly.entity_id
_entity_poly.type
_entity_poly.pdbx_seq_one_letter_code
_entity_poly.pdbx_strand_id
1 'polypeptide(L)'
;MGLAAATLDAFLATCFTWAVTAAGAALVFVLPPDEATQRQLLRPMLGFAGGVMTSASFFSLLAPALELAEDQLGRRWSFVPVAVGFFLGGAFLYLCDVYMETQQIHDPLALMQDAVLGRKAKAKADSPLRRSPRSSSNPYATPSNARLRRPDALPRVPSSLEGGRGPPQPDDDSTAKKAAAARRAVALLVFAITLHNFPEGLAVGVGFGGAAAGLAGQSRAKAMNLALGIGLQNFPEGLAVSMPLKRAGLSSYKAFLFGQLSGVVEPVGGIMGAALVTLVTPILPYALAFAAGAMIYVVVDQLIPESLAGPSQNKQQTLAFMGGFGLMMVMDVALG
;
A
#
# COMPACT_ATOMS: atom_id res chain seq x y z
N MET A 1 -30.66 -12.10 15.96
CA MET A 1 -30.74 -11.14 14.83
C MET A 1 -30.99 -11.94 13.57
N GLY A 2 -31.80 -11.50 12.60
CA GLY A 2 -31.98 -12.27 11.36
C GLY A 2 -30.73 -12.22 10.48
N LEU A 3 -30.48 -13.26 9.66
CA LEU A 3 -29.31 -13.32 8.76
C LEU A 3 -29.24 -12.09 7.83
N ALA A 4 -30.36 -11.66 7.28
CA ALA A 4 -30.43 -10.47 6.43
C ALA A 4 -29.98 -9.19 7.15
N ALA A 5 -30.34 -9.03 8.44
CA ALA A 5 -29.90 -7.90 9.24
C ALA A 5 -28.39 -7.99 9.56
N ALA A 6 -27.87 -9.19 9.79
CA ALA A 6 -26.44 -9.43 10.01
C ALA A 6 -25.60 -9.08 8.77
N THR A 7 -26.07 -9.51 7.60
CA THR A 7 -25.43 -9.20 6.32
C THR A 7 -25.47 -7.70 6.02
N LEU A 8 -26.59 -7.03 6.33
CA LEU A 8 -26.69 -5.57 6.19
C LEU A 8 -25.73 -4.84 7.12
N ASP A 9 -25.69 -5.22 8.41
CA ASP A 9 -24.75 -4.64 9.38
C ASP A 9 -23.29 -4.86 8.94
N ALA A 10 -22.94 -6.08 8.52
CA ALA A 10 -21.62 -6.39 7.98
C ALA A 10 -21.27 -5.54 6.76
N PHE A 11 -22.21 -5.38 5.81
CA PHE A 11 -22.01 -4.56 4.63
C PHE A 11 -21.82 -3.08 4.98
N LEU A 12 -22.62 -2.53 5.89
CA LEU A 12 -22.49 -1.14 6.33
C LEU A 12 -21.17 -0.90 7.07
N ALA A 13 -20.80 -1.82 7.96
CA ALA A 13 -19.54 -1.77 8.70
C ALA A 13 -18.32 -1.85 7.77
N THR A 14 -18.35 -2.72 6.77
CA THR A 14 -17.26 -2.84 5.79
C THR A 14 -17.26 -1.75 4.71
N CYS A 15 -18.41 -1.15 4.41
CA CYS A 15 -18.45 0.12 3.68
C CYS A 15 -17.80 1.25 4.49
N PHE A 16 -18.00 1.24 5.81
CA PHE A 16 -17.33 2.19 6.69
C PHE A 16 -15.81 1.99 6.68
N THR A 17 -15.31 0.78 6.87
CA THR A 17 -13.85 0.52 6.85
C THR A 17 -13.24 0.93 5.50
N TRP A 18 -13.89 0.58 4.39
CA TRP A 18 -13.48 1.00 3.05
C TRP A 18 -13.49 2.53 2.89
N ALA A 19 -14.52 3.21 3.41
CA ALA A 19 -14.58 4.67 3.38
C ALA A 19 -13.44 5.32 4.16
N VAL A 20 -13.00 4.70 5.26
CA VAL A 20 -11.84 5.16 6.03
C VAL A 20 -10.52 4.91 5.28
N THR A 21 -10.38 3.78 4.57
CA THR A 21 -9.27 3.56 3.62
C THR A 21 -9.23 4.67 2.56
N ALA A 22 -10.39 4.99 1.97
CA ALA A 22 -10.50 6.07 1.00
C ALA A 22 -10.15 7.44 1.60
N ALA A 23 -10.56 7.71 2.85
CA ALA A 23 -10.22 8.94 3.55
C ALA A 23 -8.70 9.07 3.79
N GLY A 24 -8.05 7.99 4.19
CA GLY A 24 -6.58 7.92 4.29
C GLY A 24 -5.90 8.19 2.95
N ALA A 25 -6.39 7.54 1.89
CA ALA A 25 -5.87 7.74 0.53
C ALA A 25 -6.09 9.18 0.03
N ALA A 26 -7.15 9.87 0.44
CA ALA A 26 -7.45 11.24 0.03
C ALA A 26 -6.45 12.27 0.57
N LEU A 27 -5.66 11.95 1.60
CA LEU A 27 -4.62 12.85 2.10
C LEU A 27 -3.57 13.18 1.04
N VAL A 28 -3.44 12.38 -0.03
CA VAL A 28 -2.59 12.70 -1.18
C VAL A 28 -3.04 13.95 -1.96
N PHE A 29 -4.22 14.50 -1.73
CA PHE A 29 -4.60 15.79 -2.30
C PHE A 29 -3.98 16.97 -1.55
N VAL A 30 -3.77 16.83 -0.25
CA VAL A 30 -3.34 17.92 0.65
C VAL A 30 -1.85 17.81 0.98
N LEU A 31 -1.36 16.58 1.19
CA LEU A 31 -0.01 16.34 1.67
C LEU A 31 1.04 16.49 0.56
N PRO A 32 2.17 17.16 0.82
CA PRO A 32 3.27 17.24 -0.12
C PRO A 32 3.94 15.86 -0.30
N PRO A 33 4.27 15.44 -1.53
CA PRO A 33 4.89 14.14 -1.80
C PRO A 33 6.41 14.16 -1.51
N ASP A 34 6.79 14.63 -0.33
CA ASP A 34 8.18 14.76 0.10
C ASP A 34 8.57 13.72 1.16
N GLU A 35 9.87 13.57 1.38
CA GLU A 35 10.39 12.60 2.34
C GLU A 35 10.06 12.93 3.79
N ALA A 36 9.91 14.21 4.15
CA ALA A 36 9.61 14.57 5.54
C ALA A 36 8.21 14.08 5.91
N THR A 37 7.22 14.26 5.03
CA THR A 37 5.87 13.73 5.22
C THR A 37 5.88 12.21 5.43
N GLN A 38 6.61 11.46 4.61
CA GLN A 38 6.72 10.01 4.80
C GLN A 38 7.38 9.64 6.14
N ARG A 39 8.44 10.35 6.54
CA ARG A 39 9.17 10.02 7.77
C ARG A 39 8.41 10.38 9.04
N GLN A 40 7.74 11.53 9.05
CA GLN A 40 7.11 12.11 10.24
C GLN A 40 5.67 11.65 10.43
N LEU A 41 4.95 11.36 9.35
CA LEU A 41 3.53 11.00 9.41
C LEU A 41 3.32 9.51 9.12
N LEU A 42 3.75 9.02 7.95
CA LEU A 42 3.41 7.67 7.50
C LEU A 42 4.02 6.59 8.42
N ARG A 43 5.29 6.71 8.79
CA ARG A 43 5.97 5.69 9.61
C ARG A 43 5.32 5.49 10.99
N PRO A 44 5.04 6.54 11.79
CA PRO A 44 4.27 6.37 13.02
C PRO A 44 2.87 5.81 12.79
N MET A 45 2.17 6.23 11.73
CA MET A 45 0.85 5.72 11.40
C MET A 45 0.86 4.21 11.09
N LEU A 46 1.87 3.72 10.37
CA LEU A 46 2.07 2.30 10.09
C LEU A 46 2.41 1.50 11.36
N GLY A 47 3.24 2.07 12.24
CA GLY A 47 3.49 1.48 13.56
C GLY A 47 2.19 1.33 14.36
N PHE A 48 1.38 2.39 14.41
CA PHE A 48 0.06 2.37 15.04
C PHE A 48 -0.87 1.31 14.43
N ALA A 49 -0.97 1.25 13.10
CA ALA A 49 -1.77 0.23 12.40
C ALA A 49 -1.32 -1.19 12.77
N GLY A 50 -0.02 -1.46 12.75
CA GLY A 50 0.53 -2.76 13.16
C GLY A 50 0.19 -3.11 14.61
N GLY A 51 0.16 -2.11 15.51
CA GLY A 51 -0.30 -2.28 16.88
C GLY A 51 -1.77 -2.68 16.97
N VAL A 52 -2.64 -1.95 16.27
CA VAL A 52 -4.09 -2.22 16.20
C VAL A 52 -4.34 -3.63 15.67
N MET A 53 -3.73 -4.02 14.54
CA MET A 53 -3.86 -5.34 13.95
C MET A 53 -3.37 -6.46 14.86
N THR A 54 -2.22 -6.28 15.52
CA THR A 54 -1.70 -7.28 16.46
C THR A 54 -2.67 -7.53 17.61
N SER A 55 -3.24 -6.46 18.14
CA SER A 55 -4.23 -6.52 19.22
C SER A 55 -5.53 -7.18 18.74
N ALA A 56 -6.09 -6.74 17.61
CA ALA A 56 -7.30 -7.32 17.01
C ALA A 56 -7.14 -8.81 16.68
N SER A 57 -5.96 -9.23 16.18
CA SER A 57 -5.63 -10.63 15.91
C SER A 57 -5.80 -11.51 17.15
N PHE A 58 -5.41 -11.00 18.32
CA PHE A 58 -5.57 -11.75 19.57
C PHE A 58 -6.98 -11.63 20.15
N PHE A 59 -7.41 -10.42 20.49
CA PHE A 59 -8.62 -10.19 21.28
C PHE A 59 -9.90 -10.42 20.49
N SER A 60 -9.92 -10.03 19.21
CA SER A 60 -11.14 -10.07 18.39
C SER A 60 -11.23 -11.32 17.50
N LEU A 61 -10.13 -12.05 17.29
CA LEU A 61 -10.09 -13.24 16.43
C LEU A 61 -9.67 -14.51 17.16
N LEU A 62 -8.45 -14.58 17.71
CA LEU A 62 -7.94 -15.80 18.34
C LEU A 62 -8.67 -16.17 19.64
N ALA A 63 -8.94 -15.20 20.51
CA ALA A 63 -9.66 -15.46 21.76
C ALA A 63 -11.08 -16.00 21.50
N PRO A 64 -11.92 -15.36 20.64
CA PRO A 64 -13.20 -15.94 20.26
C PRO A 64 -13.08 -17.28 19.53
N ALA A 65 -12.05 -17.49 18.70
CA ALA A 65 -11.82 -18.78 18.06
C ALA A 65 -11.56 -19.90 19.08
N LEU A 66 -10.80 -19.62 20.14
CA LEU A 66 -10.53 -20.56 21.22
C LEU A 66 -11.79 -20.88 22.02
N GLU A 67 -12.62 -19.87 22.34
CA GLU A 67 -13.91 -20.07 23.02
C GLU A 67 -14.84 -20.97 22.20
N LEU A 68 -14.99 -20.67 20.90
CA LEU A 68 -15.80 -21.49 20.00
C LEU A 68 -15.26 -22.92 19.85
N ALA A 69 -13.94 -23.08 19.82
CA ALA A 69 -13.32 -24.39 19.74
C ALA A 69 -13.45 -25.20 21.05
N GLU A 70 -13.44 -24.52 22.20
CA GLU A 70 -13.67 -25.13 23.50
C GLU A 70 -15.11 -25.66 23.62
N ASP A 71 -16.09 -24.91 23.12
CA ASP A 71 -17.48 -25.37 23.05
C ASP A 71 -17.65 -26.61 22.13
N GLN A 72 -16.87 -26.70 21.05
CA GLN A 72 -16.98 -27.79 20.07
C GLN A 72 -16.21 -29.06 20.45
N LEU A 73 -15.01 -28.92 21.01
CA LEU A 73 -14.05 -30.03 21.20
C LEU A 73 -13.61 -30.22 22.67
N GLY A 74 -14.05 -29.33 23.56
CA GLY A 74 -13.61 -29.25 24.95
C GLY A 74 -12.26 -28.57 25.11
N ARG A 75 -12.01 -28.05 26.32
CA ARG A 75 -10.82 -27.23 26.67
C ARG A 75 -9.47 -27.86 26.31
N ARG A 76 -9.37 -29.20 26.31
CA ARG A 76 -8.13 -29.91 26.01
C ARG A 76 -7.75 -29.84 24.54
N TRP A 77 -8.73 -29.73 23.63
CA TRP A 77 -8.51 -29.84 22.19
C TRP A 77 -8.85 -28.55 21.42
N SER A 78 -9.31 -27.51 22.11
CA SER A 78 -9.65 -26.21 21.51
C SER A 78 -8.49 -25.55 20.77
N PHE A 79 -7.25 -25.82 21.18
CA PHE A 79 -6.06 -25.30 20.52
C PHE A 79 -5.86 -25.86 19.10
N VAL A 80 -6.37 -27.06 18.79
CA VAL A 80 -6.13 -27.73 17.50
C VAL A 80 -6.70 -26.93 16.32
N PRO A 81 -8.01 -26.63 16.27
CA PRO A 81 -8.57 -25.88 15.15
C PRO A 81 -7.98 -24.47 15.04
N VAL A 82 -7.69 -23.84 16.17
CA VAL A 82 -7.09 -22.50 16.22
C VAL A 82 -5.65 -22.51 15.71
N ALA A 83 -4.82 -23.44 16.15
CA ALA A 83 -3.44 -23.56 15.67
C ALA A 83 -3.40 -23.90 14.18
N VAL A 84 -4.23 -24.84 13.73
CA VAL A 84 -4.33 -25.21 12.31
C VAL A 84 -4.76 -24.01 11.47
N GLY A 85 -5.83 -23.31 11.86
CA GLY A 85 -6.29 -22.11 11.18
C GLY A 85 -5.20 -21.05 11.11
N PHE A 86 -4.59 -20.71 12.25
CA PHE A 86 -3.52 -19.71 12.36
C PHE A 86 -2.34 -19.99 11.43
N PHE A 87 -1.79 -21.21 11.44
CA PHE A 87 -0.68 -21.54 10.56
C PHE A 87 -1.09 -21.61 9.09
N LEU A 88 -2.30 -22.07 8.77
CA LEU A 88 -2.80 -22.05 7.39
C LEU A 88 -2.98 -20.62 6.86
N GLY A 89 -3.42 -19.68 7.71
CA GLY A 89 -3.53 -18.26 7.37
C GLY A 89 -2.18 -17.63 7.05
N GLY A 90 -1.19 -17.83 7.93
CA GLY A 90 0.17 -17.35 7.71
C GLY A 90 0.83 -18.02 6.49
N ALA A 91 0.67 -19.34 6.33
CA ALA A 91 1.20 -20.07 5.18
C ALA A 91 0.53 -19.63 3.87
N PHE A 92 -0.76 -19.34 3.87
CA PHE A 92 -1.47 -18.83 2.69
C PHE A 92 -0.85 -17.50 2.21
N LEU A 93 -0.64 -16.53 3.11
CA LEU A 93 -0.02 -15.27 2.72
C LEU A 93 1.45 -15.42 2.36
N TYR A 94 2.21 -16.27 3.06
CA TYR A 94 3.56 -16.62 2.67
C TYR A 94 3.63 -17.17 1.24
N LEU A 95 2.72 -18.08 0.88
CA LEU A 95 2.65 -18.63 -0.48
C LEU A 95 2.23 -17.57 -1.51
N CYS A 96 1.30 -16.69 -1.17
CA CYS A 96 0.94 -15.54 -2.00
C CYS A 96 2.14 -14.63 -2.24
N ASP A 97 2.93 -14.35 -1.20
CA ASP A 97 4.11 -13.50 -1.27
C ASP A 97 5.21 -14.13 -2.13
N VAL A 98 5.53 -15.41 -1.91
CA VAL A 98 6.45 -16.19 -2.75
C VAL A 98 5.98 -16.22 -4.21
N TYR A 99 4.67 -16.38 -4.45
CA TYR A 99 4.10 -16.34 -5.79
C TYR A 99 4.26 -14.95 -6.44
N MET A 100 4.17 -13.87 -5.66
CA MET A 100 4.38 -12.51 -6.14
C MET A 100 5.86 -12.21 -6.40
N GLU A 101 6.78 -12.70 -5.57
CA GLU A 101 8.23 -12.56 -5.76
C GLU A 101 8.73 -13.31 -6.99
N THR A 102 8.24 -14.54 -7.23
CA THR A 102 8.62 -15.34 -8.41
C THR A 102 8.23 -14.69 -9.74
N GLN A 103 7.27 -13.75 -9.73
CA GLN A 103 6.94 -12.93 -10.89
C GLN A 103 7.95 -11.78 -11.16
N GLN A 104 9.07 -11.74 -10.42
CA GLN A 104 10.19 -10.79 -10.54
C GLN A 104 9.75 -9.31 -10.59
N ILE A 105 8.92 -8.90 -9.62
CA ILE A 105 8.62 -7.47 -9.46
C ILE A 105 9.49 -6.93 -8.34
N HIS A 106 10.72 -6.55 -8.70
CA HIS A 106 11.57 -5.80 -7.79
C HIS A 106 11.00 -4.38 -7.62
N ASP A 107 10.56 -4.10 -6.40
CA ASP A 107 10.10 -2.80 -5.89
C ASP A 107 9.31 -1.96 -6.92
N PRO A 108 7.96 -2.12 -6.95
CA PRO A 108 7.08 -1.30 -7.76
C PRO A 108 7.31 0.19 -7.68
N LEU A 109 7.73 0.66 -6.52
CA LEU A 109 8.01 2.04 -6.28
C LEU A 109 9.33 2.46 -6.92
N ALA A 110 10.39 1.66 -6.80
CA ALA A 110 11.68 1.92 -7.44
C ALA A 110 11.58 1.91 -8.98
N LEU A 111 10.89 0.91 -9.56
CA LEU A 111 10.65 0.85 -11.02
C LEU A 111 9.85 2.07 -11.52
N MET A 112 8.92 2.58 -10.70
CA MET A 112 8.15 3.77 -11.06
C MET A 112 8.95 5.06 -10.90
N GLN A 113 9.82 5.16 -9.87
CA GLN A 113 10.76 6.27 -9.71
C GLN A 113 11.67 6.38 -10.94
N ASP A 114 12.25 5.28 -11.41
CA ASP A 114 13.10 5.27 -12.61
C ASP A 114 12.32 5.65 -13.88
N ALA A 115 11.09 5.14 -14.04
CA ALA A 115 10.26 5.46 -15.19
C ALA A 115 9.81 6.93 -15.22
N VAL A 116 9.51 7.54 -14.07
CA VAL A 116 8.99 8.90 -14.00
C VAL A 116 10.10 9.94 -13.93
N LEU A 117 11.20 9.69 -13.21
CA LEU A 117 12.42 10.50 -13.28
C LEU A 117 12.99 10.48 -14.70
N GLY A 118 12.96 9.33 -15.38
CA GLY A 118 13.34 9.20 -16.78
C GLY A 118 12.50 10.07 -17.73
N ARG A 119 11.18 10.14 -17.53
CA ARG A 119 10.30 11.04 -18.31
C ARG A 119 10.57 12.52 -18.04
N LYS A 120 10.79 12.93 -16.78
CA LYS A 120 11.08 14.33 -16.45
C LYS A 120 12.46 14.76 -16.98
N ALA A 121 13.45 13.88 -16.92
CA ALA A 121 14.78 14.12 -17.51
C ALA A 121 14.69 14.28 -19.04
N LYS A 122 13.95 13.39 -19.71
CA LYS A 122 13.71 13.45 -21.16
C LYS A 122 12.91 14.69 -21.57
N ALA A 123 11.82 15.02 -20.86
CA ALA A 123 11.03 16.23 -21.12
C ALA A 123 11.81 17.54 -20.87
N LYS A 124 12.79 17.53 -19.95
CA LYS A 124 13.68 18.68 -19.73
C LYS A 124 14.76 18.78 -20.82
N ALA A 125 15.22 17.65 -21.36
CA ALA A 125 16.16 17.60 -22.48
C ALA A 125 15.49 17.99 -23.82
N ASP A 126 14.23 17.62 -24.02
CA ASP A 126 13.42 17.94 -25.21
C ASP A 126 12.77 19.35 -25.15
N SER A 127 12.94 20.07 -24.03
CA SER A 127 12.47 21.45 -23.91
C SER A 127 13.30 22.36 -24.80
N PRO A 128 12.70 23.08 -25.77
CA PRO A 128 13.45 23.93 -26.68
C PRO A 128 14.17 25.01 -25.86
N LEU A 129 15.50 24.95 -25.87
CA LEU A 129 16.41 25.95 -25.29
C LEU A 129 15.87 27.36 -25.56
N ARG A 130 15.35 28.00 -24.51
CA ARG A 130 15.01 29.41 -24.49
C ARG A 130 16.33 30.17 -24.66
N ARG A 131 16.73 30.40 -25.91
CA ARG A 131 17.90 31.23 -26.27
C ARG A 131 17.70 32.60 -25.61
N SER A 132 18.47 32.87 -24.56
CA SER A 132 18.65 34.22 -24.04
C SER A 132 19.17 35.09 -25.19
N PRO A 133 18.54 36.24 -25.49
CA PRO A 133 19.14 37.19 -26.40
C PRO A 133 20.40 37.74 -25.74
N ARG A 134 21.57 37.46 -26.33
CA ARG A 134 22.81 38.15 -25.97
C ARG A 134 22.61 39.65 -26.20
N SER A 135 22.61 40.40 -25.10
CA SER A 135 22.89 41.83 -25.09
C SER A 135 24.37 42.03 -25.42
N SER A 136 24.67 42.67 -26.56
CA SER A 136 25.98 43.31 -26.76
C SER A 136 25.91 44.37 -27.86
N SER A 137 25.78 45.63 -27.48
CA SER A 137 26.20 46.77 -28.30
C SER A 137 26.91 47.77 -27.41
N ASN A 138 28.25 47.69 -27.36
CA ASN A 138 29.10 48.75 -26.82
C ASN A 138 29.75 49.47 -28.02
N PRO A 139 29.40 50.73 -28.36
CA PRO A 139 29.83 51.38 -29.59
C PRO A 139 31.13 52.22 -29.52
N TYR A 140 31.96 52.08 -28.49
CA TYR A 140 33.22 52.84 -28.40
C TYR A 140 34.45 51.93 -28.46
N ALA A 141 34.96 51.70 -29.67
CA ALA A 141 36.34 51.28 -29.90
C ALA A 141 36.87 51.92 -31.20
N THR A 142 37.87 52.78 -31.04
CA THR A 142 38.57 53.62 -32.03
C THR A 142 39.43 52.81 -33.03
N PRO A 143 39.77 53.37 -34.21
CA PRO A 143 40.57 52.68 -35.21
C PRO A 143 42.06 53.01 -35.11
N SER A 144 42.95 52.05 -35.39
CA SER A 144 44.37 52.33 -35.67
C SER A 144 45.00 51.29 -36.61
N ASN A 145 45.15 51.73 -37.86
CA ASN A 145 46.20 51.53 -38.85
C ASN A 145 47.09 50.26 -38.91
N ALA A 146 47.02 49.66 -40.12
CA ALA A 146 48.13 49.36 -41.05
C ALA A 146 49.12 48.21 -40.75
N ARG A 147 49.11 47.18 -41.61
CA ARG A 147 50.17 46.94 -42.63
C ARG A 147 49.95 45.67 -43.49
N LEU A 148 50.13 45.89 -44.78
CA LEU A 148 50.43 45.01 -45.93
C LEU A 148 51.13 43.65 -45.66
N ARG A 149 50.65 42.56 -46.31
CA ARG A 149 51.48 41.71 -47.20
C ARG A 149 50.62 40.80 -48.12
N ARG A 150 51.24 40.43 -49.24
CA ARG A 150 50.75 39.95 -50.56
C ARG A 150 50.20 38.50 -50.63
N PRO A 151 49.63 38.07 -51.80
CA PRO A 151 48.76 36.92 -51.95
C PRO A 151 49.51 35.63 -52.32
N ASP A 152 48.79 34.50 -52.19
CA ASP A 152 48.89 33.23 -52.94
C ASP A 152 48.75 32.00 -52.03
N ALA A 153 48.09 30.99 -52.59
CA ALA A 153 47.86 29.62 -52.10
C ALA A 153 46.59 29.39 -51.27
N LEU A 154 45.53 28.95 -51.97
CA LEU A 154 44.45 28.13 -51.41
C LEU A 154 44.98 26.73 -51.08
N PRO A 155 44.88 26.24 -49.83
CA PRO A 155 45.00 24.81 -49.55
C PRO A 155 43.62 24.16 -49.67
N ARG A 156 43.57 23.09 -50.47
CA ARG A 156 42.39 22.22 -50.66
C ARG A 156 41.86 21.68 -49.31
N VAL A 157 40.56 21.77 -49.12
CA VAL A 157 39.83 21.11 -48.03
C VAL A 157 39.75 19.60 -48.34
N PRO A 158 40.18 18.69 -47.45
CA PRO A 158 39.88 17.27 -47.61
C PRO A 158 38.40 17.02 -47.31
N SER A 159 37.64 16.62 -48.33
CA SER A 159 36.31 16.06 -48.21
C SER A 159 36.39 14.62 -47.71
N SER A 160 36.33 14.43 -46.40
CA SER A 160 36.09 13.11 -45.80
C SER A 160 35.47 13.26 -44.42
N LEU A 161 34.19 13.61 -44.41
CA LEU A 161 33.26 13.38 -43.30
C LEU A 161 32.07 12.58 -43.83
N GLU A 162 32.33 11.43 -44.44
CA GLU A 162 31.32 10.37 -44.55
C GLU A 162 31.48 9.44 -43.34
N GLY A 163 30.92 9.91 -42.24
CA GLY A 163 30.67 9.13 -41.03
C GLY A 163 29.29 9.51 -40.55
N GLY A 164 28.27 9.13 -41.33
CA GLY A 164 26.87 9.36 -41.00
C GLY A 164 26.51 8.65 -39.69
N ARG A 165 26.69 9.32 -38.56
CA ARG A 165 25.84 9.08 -37.40
C ARG A 165 24.47 9.64 -37.78
N GLY A 166 23.57 8.76 -38.21
CA GLY A 166 22.15 9.07 -38.19
C GLY A 166 21.76 9.60 -36.80
N PRO A 167 20.68 10.39 -36.70
CA PRO A 167 20.19 10.84 -35.40
C PRO A 167 20.04 9.63 -34.47
N PRO A 168 20.37 9.73 -33.18
CA PRO A 168 20.19 8.63 -32.25
C PRO A 168 18.74 8.16 -32.34
N GLN A 169 18.54 6.93 -32.79
CA GLN A 169 17.23 6.34 -32.91
C GLN A 169 16.67 6.25 -31.49
N PRO A 170 15.51 6.85 -31.18
CA PRO A 170 15.00 6.82 -29.82
C PRO A 170 14.75 5.35 -29.46
N ASP A 171 15.26 4.93 -28.30
CA ASP A 171 15.13 3.59 -27.73
C ASP A 171 13.67 3.26 -27.32
N ASP A 172 12.73 3.35 -28.27
CA ASP A 172 11.28 3.32 -28.05
C ASP A 172 10.83 1.98 -27.46
N ASP A 173 11.41 0.87 -27.92
CA ASP A 173 11.13 -0.48 -27.42
C ASP A 173 11.59 -0.67 -25.96
N SER A 174 12.74 -0.07 -25.58
CA SER A 174 13.23 -0.14 -24.19
C SER A 174 12.39 0.72 -23.23
N THR A 175 11.87 1.84 -23.72
CA THR A 175 11.07 2.79 -22.93
C THR A 175 9.65 2.24 -22.72
N ALA A 176 9.04 1.66 -23.75
CA ALA A 176 7.75 0.98 -23.67
C ALA A 176 7.78 -0.22 -22.73
N LYS A 177 8.83 -1.07 -22.81
CA LYS A 177 9.05 -2.20 -21.90
C LYS A 177 9.20 -1.75 -20.44
N LYS A 178 9.99 -0.70 -20.16
CA LYS A 178 10.14 -0.13 -18.81
C LYS A 178 8.82 0.44 -18.27
N ALA A 179 8.06 1.13 -19.11
CA ALA A 179 6.74 1.67 -18.72
C ALA A 179 5.68 0.58 -18.50
N ALA A 180 5.79 -0.57 -19.18
CA ALA A 180 4.95 -1.74 -18.94
C ALA A 180 5.34 -2.43 -17.61
N ALA A 181 6.64 -2.58 -17.34
CA ALA A 181 7.15 -3.13 -16.08
C ALA A 181 6.69 -2.31 -14.87
N ALA A 182 6.82 -0.99 -14.91
CA ALA A 182 6.36 -0.11 -13.83
C ALA A 182 4.83 -0.20 -13.59
N ARG A 183 4.03 -0.31 -14.66
CA ARG A 183 2.57 -0.51 -14.55
C ARG A 183 2.22 -1.86 -13.93
N ARG A 184 2.90 -2.92 -14.36
CA ARG A 184 2.75 -4.27 -13.80
C ARG A 184 3.08 -4.28 -12.32
N ALA A 185 4.10 -3.53 -11.92
CA ALA A 185 4.53 -3.46 -10.55
C ALA A 185 3.52 -2.76 -9.65
N VAL A 186 2.98 -1.61 -10.06
CA VAL A 186 1.88 -0.94 -9.34
C VAL A 186 0.67 -1.86 -9.22
N ALA A 187 0.33 -2.60 -10.28
CA ALA A 187 -0.77 -3.54 -10.25
C ALA A 187 -0.53 -4.65 -9.22
N LEU A 188 0.70 -5.17 -9.10
CA LEU A 188 1.02 -6.14 -8.05
C LEU A 188 0.99 -5.53 -6.65
N LEU A 189 1.54 -4.32 -6.43
CA LEU A 189 1.45 -3.66 -5.12
C LEU A 189 -0.01 -3.51 -4.65
N VAL A 190 -0.86 -2.98 -5.53
CA VAL A 190 -2.28 -2.81 -5.24
C VAL A 190 -2.93 -4.17 -5.01
N PHE A 191 -2.58 -5.19 -5.80
CA PHE A 191 -3.10 -6.55 -5.64
C PHE A 191 -2.70 -7.21 -4.32
N ALA A 192 -1.44 -7.07 -3.87
CA ALA A 192 -0.99 -7.58 -2.57
C ALA A 192 -1.84 -7.00 -1.44
N ILE A 193 -2.02 -5.68 -1.43
CA ILE A 193 -2.80 -4.98 -0.41
C ILE A 193 -4.28 -5.36 -0.53
N THR A 194 -4.82 -5.49 -1.73
CA THR A 194 -6.17 -6.01 -1.93
C THR A 194 -6.35 -7.41 -1.34
N LEU A 195 -5.39 -8.31 -1.53
CA LEU A 195 -5.45 -9.63 -0.90
C LEU A 195 -5.41 -9.56 0.64
N HIS A 196 -4.85 -8.50 1.20
CA HIS A 196 -4.80 -8.27 2.64
C HIS A 196 -6.12 -7.73 3.22
N ASN A 197 -6.77 -6.80 2.51
CA ASN A 197 -8.04 -6.21 2.94
C ASN A 197 -9.21 -7.21 2.86
N PHE A 198 -9.07 -8.30 2.08
CA PHE A 198 -10.12 -9.33 1.98
C PHE A 198 -10.33 -10.08 3.32
N PRO A 199 -9.30 -10.63 3.99
CA PRO A 199 -9.40 -11.16 5.36
C PRO A 199 -10.01 -10.20 6.38
N GLU A 200 -9.75 -8.90 6.30
CA GLU A 200 -10.32 -7.90 7.21
C GLU A 200 -11.84 -7.76 7.03
N GLY A 201 -12.29 -7.61 5.78
CA GLY A 201 -13.70 -7.61 5.45
C GLY A 201 -14.38 -8.90 5.92
N LEU A 202 -13.75 -10.05 5.65
CA LEU A 202 -14.24 -11.35 6.08
C LEU A 202 -14.39 -11.44 7.61
N ALA A 203 -13.41 -10.94 8.37
CA ALA A 203 -13.42 -10.93 9.83
C ALA A 203 -14.59 -10.11 10.40
N VAL A 204 -14.82 -8.90 9.87
CA VAL A 204 -15.99 -8.08 10.24
C VAL A 204 -17.29 -8.83 9.97
N GLY A 205 -17.40 -9.44 8.78
CA GLY A 205 -18.56 -10.23 8.37
C GLY A 205 -18.84 -11.41 9.30
N VAL A 206 -17.81 -12.17 9.64
CA VAL A 206 -17.89 -13.30 10.58
C VAL A 206 -18.35 -12.83 11.96
N GLY A 207 -17.87 -11.68 12.45
CA GLY A 207 -18.31 -11.12 13.73
C GLY A 207 -19.82 -10.85 13.77
N PHE A 208 -20.36 -10.16 12.76
CA PHE A 208 -21.80 -9.88 12.69
C PHE A 208 -22.63 -11.15 12.45
N GLY A 209 -22.16 -12.05 11.59
CA GLY A 209 -22.81 -13.35 11.37
C GLY A 209 -22.85 -14.20 12.65
N GLY A 210 -21.76 -14.24 13.41
CA GLY A 210 -21.64 -14.96 14.67
C GLY A 210 -22.57 -14.38 15.74
N ALA A 211 -22.62 -13.06 15.85
CA ALA A 211 -23.55 -12.37 16.73
C ALA A 211 -25.02 -12.67 16.38
N ALA A 212 -25.35 -12.77 15.09
CA ALA A 212 -26.70 -13.09 14.64
C ALA A 212 -27.10 -14.53 14.90
N ALA A 213 -26.14 -15.47 14.75
CA ALA A 213 -26.29 -16.88 15.05
C ALA A 213 -26.25 -17.21 16.55
N GLY A 214 -25.99 -16.22 17.42
CA GLY A 214 -25.96 -16.42 18.87
C GLY A 214 -24.77 -17.26 19.34
N LEU A 215 -23.64 -17.20 18.62
CA LEU A 215 -22.45 -17.95 18.97
C LEU A 215 -21.81 -17.39 20.24
N ALA A 216 -21.25 -18.28 21.06
CA ALA A 216 -20.52 -17.90 22.26
C ALA A 216 -19.37 -16.93 21.92
N GLY A 217 -19.15 -15.95 22.80
CA GLY A 217 -18.09 -14.96 22.63
C GLY A 217 -18.35 -13.88 21.58
N GLN A 218 -19.41 -14.01 20.75
CA GLN A 218 -19.74 -13.07 19.67
C GLN A 218 -20.93 -12.18 20.03
N SER A 219 -20.79 -10.87 19.82
CA SER A 219 -21.85 -9.89 20.04
C SER A 219 -21.82 -8.82 18.96
N ARG A 220 -22.96 -8.14 18.75
CA ARG A 220 -23.03 -7.01 17.80
C ARG A 220 -22.06 -5.89 18.20
N ALA A 221 -21.84 -5.70 19.51
CA ALA A 221 -20.90 -4.72 20.04
C ALA A 221 -19.44 -5.11 19.70
N LYS A 222 -19.06 -6.36 19.92
CA LYS A 222 -17.72 -6.86 19.54
C LYS A 222 -17.46 -6.77 18.04
N ALA A 223 -18.44 -7.14 17.22
CA ALA A 223 -18.34 -7.00 15.76
C ALA A 223 -18.17 -5.52 15.33
N MET A 224 -18.87 -4.60 15.99
CA MET A 224 -18.71 -3.16 15.76
C MET A 224 -17.32 -2.67 16.21
N ASN A 225 -16.82 -3.10 17.37
CA ASN A 225 -15.49 -2.71 17.85
C ASN A 225 -14.38 -3.23 16.93
N LEU A 226 -14.52 -4.45 16.41
CA LEU A 226 -13.63 -4.98 15.37
C LEU A 226 -13.66 -4.11 14.11
N ALA A 227 -14.85 -3.74 13.62
CA ALA A 227 -14.98 -2.85 12.46
C ALA A 227 -14.38 -1.46 12.71
N LEU A 228 -14.54 -0.89 13.91
CA LEU A 228 -13.91 0.38 14.29
C LEU A 228 -12.39 0.26 14.38
N GLY A 229 -11.87 -0.83 14.93
CA GLY A 229 -10.44 -1.14 14.97
C GLY A 229 -9.84 -1.24 13.58
N ILE A 230 -10.46 -2.00 12.69
CA ILE A 230 -10.07 -2.09 11.27
C ILE A 230 -10.18 -0.71 10.61
N GLY A 231 -11.26 0.05 10.84
CA GLY A 231 -11.34 1.42 10.32
C GLY A 231 -10.16 2.30 10.75
N LEU A 232 -9.77 2.25 12.03
CA LEU A 232 -8.65 3.06 12.55
C LEU A 232 -7.31 2.78 11.87
N GLN A 233 -7.04 1.52 11.52
CA GLN A 233 -5.77 1.12 10.89
C GLN A 233 -5.79 1.28 9.35
N ASN A 234 -6.98 1.17 8.74
CA ASN A 234 -7.21 1.40 7.31
C ASN A 234 -6.89 2.84 6.88
N PHE A 235 -7.02 3.82 7.78
CA PHE A 235 -6.66 5.20 7.47
C PHE A 235 -5.14 5.35 7.18
N PRO A 236 -4.22 4.91 8.06
CA PRO A 236 -2.80 4.71 7.73
C PRO A 236 -2.56 3.98 6.42
N GLU A 237 -3.21 2.84 6.19
CA GLU A 237 -2.99 2.01 5.00
C GLU A 237 -3.35 2.72 3.71
N GLY A 238 -4.51 3.38 3.66
CA GLY A 238 -4.94 4.12 2.47
C GLY A 238 -3.91 5.17 2.04
N LEU A 239 -3.30 5.86 3.01
CA LEU A 239 -2.18 6.77 2.76
C LEU A 239 -0.91 6.01 2.35
N ALA A 240 -0.62 4.87 2.97
CA ALA A 240 0.54 4.02 2.66
C ALA A 240 0.54 3.49 1.23
N VAL A 241 -0.63 3.18 0.65
CA VAL A 241 -0.75 2.79 -0.76
C VAL A 241 -0.59 3.99 -1.69
N SER A 242 -1.28 5.08 -1.38
CA SER A 242 -1.45 6.20 -2.30
C SER A 242 -0.24 7.15 -2.32
N MET A 243 0.40 7.39 -1.18
CA MET A 243 1.51 8.35 -1.07
C MET A 243 2.74 7.94 -1.89
N PRO A 244 3.21 6.68 -1.85
CA PRO A 244 4.30 6.22 -2.71
C PRO A 244 3.97 6.41 -4.19
N LEU A 245 2.73 6.12 -4.60
CA LEU A 245 2.28 6.34 -5.98
C LEU A 245 2.38 7.82 -6.39
N LYS A 246 1.94 8.73 -5.52
CA LYS A 246 2.08 10.18 -5.75
C LYS A 246 3.56 10.62 -5.78
N ARG A 247 4.41 10.07 -4.91
CA ARG A 247 5.86 10.37 -4.88
C ARG A 247 6.58 9.92 -6.13
N ALA A 248 6.21 8.76 -6.65
CA ALA A 248 6.68 8.28 -7.94
C ALA A 248 5.97 8.98 -9.13
N GLY A 249 5.19 10.04 -8.86
CA GLY A 249 4.78 11.06 -9.82
C GLY A 249 3.48 10.77 -10.56
N LEU A 250 2.64 9.86 -10.05
CA LEU A 250 1.23 9.81 -10.45
C LEU A 250 0.51 11.08 -9.98
N SER A 251 -0.55 11.45 -10.71
CA SER A 251 -1.44 12.51 -10.26
C SER A 251 -2.15 12.09 -8.97
N SER A 252 -2.46 13.06 -8.10
CA SER A 252 -3.16 12.80 -6.83
C SER A 252 -4.45 11.97 -7.04
N TYR A 253 -5.18 12.22 -8.13
CA TYR A 253 -6.38 11.45 -8.47
C TYR A 253 -6.09 9.97 -8.76
N LYS A 254 -5.03 9.65 -9.51
CA LYS A 254 -4.66 8.25 -9.80
C LYS A 254 -4.16 7.54 -8.53
N ALA A 255 -3.33 8.22 -7.75
CA ALA A 255 -2.84 7.71 -6.47
C ALA A 255 -3.99 7.41 -5.50
N PHE A 256 -4.95 8.32 -5.38
CA PHE A 256 -6.19 8.14 -4.62
C PHE A 256 -7.02 6.96 -5.13
N LEU A 257 -7.23 6.86 -6.44
CA LEU A 257 -8.03 5.78 -7.03
C LEU A 257 -7.45 4.40 -6.71
N PHE A 258 -6.13 4.23 -6.85
CA PHE A 258 -5.46 2.98 -6.46
C PHE A 258 -5.53 2.72 -4.95
N GLY A 259 -5.37 3.75 -4.12
CA GLY A 259 -5.45 3.63 -2.66
C GLY A 259 -6.84 3.26 -2.14
N GLN A 260 -7.93 3.73 -2.76
CA GLN A 260 -9.28 3.32 -2.35
C GLN A 260 -9.70 2.01 -3.03
N LEU A 261 -9.17 1.69 -4.22
CA LEU A 261 -9.46 0.42 -4.89
C LEU A 261 -8.86 -0.76 -4.14
N SER A 262 -7.79 -0.57 -3.36
CA SER A 262 -7.23 -1.65 -2.57
C SER A 262 -8.20 -2.16 -1.50
N GLY A 263 -9.00 -1.28 -0.90
CA GLY A 263 -9.98 -1.62 0.14
C GLY A 263 -11.39 -2.02 -0.35
N VAL A 264 -11.67 -1.97 -1.66
CA VAL A 264 -13.02 -2.25 -2.19
C VAL A 264 -13.48 -3.69 -1.94
N VAL A 265 -12.55 -4.59 -1.65
CA VAL A 265 -12.83 -5.99 -1.33
C VAL A 265 -13.35 -6.19 0.08
N GLU A 266 -13.24 -5.21 0.98
CA GLU A 266 -13.73 -5.32 2.35
C GLU A 266 -15.27 -5.52 2.39
N PRO A 267 -16.09 -4.72 1.67
CA PRO A 267 -17.54 -5.00 1.56
C PRO A 267 -17.88 -6.40 1.05
N VAL A 268 -17.12 -6.90 0.07
CA VAL A 268 -17.31 -8.23 -0.50
C VAL A 268 -17.00 -9.29 0.56
N GLY A 269 -15.87 -9.15 1.24
CA GLY A 269 -15.48 -10.01 2.35
C GLY A 269 -16.50 -9.99 3.48
N GLY A 270 -17.04 -8.81 3.84
CA GLY A 270 -18.04 -8.64 4.90
C GLY A 270 -19.34 -9.38 4.61
N ILE A 271 -19.88 -9.23 3.41
CA ILE A 271 -21.07 -9.97 2.97
C ILE A 271 -20.81 -11.48 3.00
N MET A 272 -19.68 -11.91 2.43
CA MET A 272 -19.31 -13.33 2.40
C MET A 272 -19.14 -13.90 3.81
N GLY A 273 -18.46 -13.17 4.71
CA GLY A 273 -18.24 -13.58 6.09
C GLY A 273 -19.54 -13.76 6.84
N ALA A 274 -20.46 -12.79 6.74
CA ALA A 274 -21.76 -12.88 7.40
C ALA A 274 -22.62 -14.03 6.85
N ALA A 275 -22.58 -14.27 5.54
CA ALA A 275 -23.31 -15.35 4.89
C ALA A 275 -22.74 -16.74 5.22
N LEU A 276 -21.42 -16.87 5.38
CA LEU A 276 -20.77 -18.15 5.64
C LEU A 276 -21.06 -18.68 7.04
N VAL A 277 -21.25 -17.81 8.06
CA VAL A 277 -21.46 -18.26 9.46
C VAL A 277 -22.61 -19.27 9.62
N THR A 278 -23.68 -19.15 8.82
CA THR A 278 -24.82 -20.07 8.89
C THR A 278 -24.59 -21.43 8.23
N LEU A 279 -23.51 -21.56 7.44
CA LEU A 279 -23.16 -22.79 6.73
C LEU A 279 -21.98 -23.53 7.38
N VAL A 280 -21.12 -22.83 8.12
CA VAL A 280 -19.80 -23.35 8.52
C VAL A 280 -19.46 -23.20 10.00
N THR A 281 -20.43 -23.24 10.92
CA THR A 281 -20.18 -23.14 12.38
C THR A 281 -19.06 -24.05 12.91
N PRO A 282 -18.94 -25.33 12.51
CA PRO A 282 -17.81 -26.19 12.92
C PRO A 282 -16.43 -25.77 12.38
N ILE A 283 -16.41 -25.01 11.29
CA ILE A 283 -15.17 -24.52 10.65
C ILE A 283 -14.84 -23.11 11.15
N LEU A 284 -15.75 -22.43 11.86
CA LEU A 284 -15.57 -21.04 12.27
C LEU A 284 -14.32 -20.78 13.13
N PRO A 285 -13.94 -21.65 14.09
CA PRO A 285 -12.69 -21.48 14.82
C PRO A 285 -11.46 -21.48 13.91
N TYR A 286 -11.46 -22.31 12.86
CA TYR A 286 -10.39 -22.34 11.86
C TYR A 286 -10.37 -21.05 11.04
N ALA A 287 -11.54 -20.55 10.63
CA ALA A 287 -11.65 -19.35 9.80
C ALA A 287 -11.20 -18.07 10.54
N LEU A 288 -11.61 -17.91 11.81
CA LEU A 288 -11.17 -16.81 12.66
C LEU A 288 -9.66 -16.87 12.90
N ALA A 289 -9.14 -18.04 13.22
CA ALA A 289 -7.72 -18.22 13.44
C ALA A 289 -6.90 -18.04 12.14
N PHE A 290 -7.43 -18.47 10.99
CA PHE A 290 -6.86 -18.20 9.67
C PHE A 290 -6.73 -16.70 9.40
N ALA A 291 -7.79 -15.93 9.65
CA ALA A 291 -7.74 -14.47 9.51
C ALA A 291 -6.67 -13.86 10.46
N ALA A 292 -6.59 -14.32 11.70
CA ALA A 292 -5.58 -13.86 12.66
C ALA A 292 -4.14 -14.20 12.22
N GLY A 293 -3.91 -15.42 11.72
CA GLY A 293 -2.60 -15.84 11.23
C GLY A 293 -2.14 -15.05 10.01
N ALA A 294 -3.06 -14.80 9.07
CA ALA A 294 -2.82 -13.92 7.93
C ALA A 294 -2.50 -12.48 8.39
N MET A 295 -3.27 -11.94 9.35
CA MET A 295 -3.07 -10.59 9.88
C MET A 295 -1.69 -10.44 10.57
N ILE A 296 -1.28 -11.40 11.39
CA ILE A 296 0.04 -11.41 12.03
C ILE A 296 1.17 -11.52 11.01
N TYR A 297 1.03 -12.34 9.96
CA TYR A 297 2.02 -12.41 8.89
C TYR A 297 2.29 -11.02 8.30
N VAL A 298 1.26 -10.27 7.92
CA VAL A 298 1.42 -8.92 7.33
C VAL A 298 1.98 -7.91 8.30
N VAL A 299 1.59 -7.95 9.58
CA VAL A 299 2.18 -7.07 10.59
C VAL A 299 3.70 -7.25 10.66
N VAL A 300 4.15 -8.51 10.70
CA VAL A 300 5.57 -8.84 10.86
C VAL A 300 6.35 -8.61 9.58
N ASP A 301 5.77 -8.96 8.43
CA ASP A 301 6.45 -8.93 7.14
C ASP A 301 6.46 -7.52 6.51
N GLN A 302 5.42 -6.72 6.76
CA GLN A 302 5.23 -5.44 6.09
C GLN A 302 5.18 -4.26 7.06
N LEU A 303 4.21 -4.23 7.99
CA LEU A 303 3.95 -3.01 8.76
C LEU A 303 5.08 -2.65 9.74
N ILE A 304 5.61 -3.63 10.47
CA ILE A 304 6.73 -3.40 11.39
C ILE A 304 7.97 -2.97 10.58
N PRO A 305 8.45 -3.73 9.56
CA PRO A 305 9.59 -3.33 8.76
C PRO A 305 9.45 -1.94 8.12
N GLU A 306 8.30 -1.63 7.50
CA GLU A 306 8.08 -0.35 6.82
C GLU A 306 8.00 0.82 7.82
N SER A 307 7.38 0.62 8.99
CA SER A 307 7.38 1.65 10.05
C SER A 307 8.80 1.98 10.50
N LEU A 308 9.67 0.96 10.57
CA LEU A 308 11.05 1.08 11.05
C LEU A 308 12.04 1.46 9.94
N ALA A 309 11.62 1.49 8.67
CA ALA A 309 12.46 1.81 7.52
C ALA A 309 12.93 3.28 7.56
N GLY A 310 14.18 3.51 7.97
CA GLY A 310 14.82 4.82 7.89
C GLY A 310 15.98 5.01 8.87
N PRO A 311 16.83 6.04 8.66
CA PRO A 311 18.04 6.29 9.45
C PRO A 311 17.80 6.91 10.84
N SER A 312 16.54 7.22 11.20
CA SER A 312 16.20 7.92 12.45
C SER A 312 15.97 6.97 13.63
N GLN A 313 15.97 7.49 14.86
CA GLN A 313 15.55 6.69 16.03
C GLN A 313 14.09 6.22 15.90
N ASN A 314 13.86 4.94 16.18
CA ASN A 314 12.59 4.24 15.98
C ASN A 314 11.60 4.32 17.15
N LYS A 315 11.87 5.21 18.11
CA LYS A 315 11.12 5.31 19.38
C LYS A 315 9.67 5.75 19.16
N GLN A 316 9.43 6.69 18.26
CA GLN A 316 8.08 7.20 17.98
C GLN A 316 7.19 6.12 17.35
N GLN A 317 7.73 5.32 16.43
CA GLN A 317 7.01 4.23 15.78
C GLN A 317 6.71 3.10 16.76
N THR A 318 7.66 2.80 17.64
CA THR A 318 7.46 1.83 18.73
C THR A 318 6.36 2.29 19.69
N LEU A 319 6.36 3.57 20.09
CA LEU A 319 5.30 4.14 20.93
C LEU A 319 3.95 4.18 20.20
N ALA A 320 3.94 4.46 18.90
CA ALA A 320 2.74 4.43 18.08
C ALA A 320 2.15 3.02 18.00
N PHE A 321 3.00 1.99 17.82
CA PHE A 321 2.61 0.58 17.89
C PHE A 321 1.99 0.23 19.25
N MET A 322 2.65 0.58 20.34
CA MET A 322 2.10 0.36 21.69
C MET A 322 0.77 1.10 21.88
N GLY A 323 0.66 2.33 21.36
CA GLY A 323 -0.56 3.12 21.40
C GLY A 323 -1.72 2.46 20.63
N GLY A 324 -1.46 1.98 19.41
CA GLY A 324 -2.44 1.26 18.60
C GLY A 324 -2.88 -0.05 19.25
N PHE A 325 -1.92 -0.83 19.76
CA PHE A 325 -2.19 -2.07 20.48
C PHE A 325 -3.07 -1.82 21.72
N GLY A 326 -2.67 -0.86 22.55
CA GLY A 326 -3.38 -0.50 23.78
C GLY A 326 -4.77 0.06 23.51
N LEU A 327 -4.92 0.94 22.50
CA LEU A 327 -6.22 1.48 22.11
C LEU A 327 -7.16 0.36 21.67
N MET A 328 -6.70 -0.53 20.78
CA MET A 328 -7.53 -1.63 20.29
C MET A 328 -7.89 -2.60 21.41
N MET A 329 -6.95 -2.89 22.33
CA MET A 329 -7.23 -3.72 23.51
C MET A 329 -8.31 -3.09 24.39
N VAL A 330 -8.25 -1.78 24.64
CA VAL A 330 -9.27 -1.07 25.41
C VAL A 330 -10.60 -1.08 24.67
N MET A 331 -10.61 -0.89 23.36
CA MET A 331 -11.85 -0.96 22.57
C MET A 331 -12.48 -2.35 22.63
N ASP A 332 -11.69 -3.42 22.50
CA ASP A 332 -12.21 -4.78 22.54
C ASP A 332 -12.71 -5.15 23.95
N VAL A 333 -11.92 -4.88 25.00
CA VAL A 333 -12.24 -5.30 26.38
C VAL A 333 -13.23 -4.38 27.08
N ALA A 334 -13.14 -3.06 26.89
CA ALA A 334 -13.94 -2.09 27.65
C ALA A 334 -15.25 -1.70 26.96
N LEU A 335 -15.34 -1.84 25.63
CA LEU A 335 -16.53 -1.47 24.85
C LEU A 335 -17.26 -2.71 24.29
N GLY A 336 -16.80 -3.93 24.58
CA GLY A 336 -17.24 -5.18 23.93
C GLY A 336 -17.45 -6.36 24.85
#